data_AF-A0A2T6KGK3-F1
#
_entry.id   AF-A0A2T6KGK3-F1
#
_cell.length_a   1.000
_cell.length_b   1.000
_cell.length_c   1.000
_cell.angle_alpha   90.00
_cell.angle_beta   90.00
_cell.angle_gamma   90.00
#
_symmetry.space_group_name_H-M   'P 1'
#
loop_
_entity.id
_entity.type
_entity.pdbx_description
1 polymer ?
#
loop_
_entity_poly.entity_id
_entity_poly.type
_entity_poly.pdbx_seq_one_letter_code
_entity_poly.pdbx_strand_id
1 'polypeptide(L)'
;MVLIVLQVIRGVRSHFNVATPFDDMVYRIMGFGSAMIFLAAFVTAIFLLFERRTDRALIWSLRLGLVIMMFGMFAGFLMTQATQAQLVAYHAGHLPPIFGAHSVGVPDGGPGLPFLGWSTTGGDLRIAHFVGLHALQVLPFLGWFLSVQRFQRLSTGQRVALVWTIGLGYVGLVGSLLWQALRGQSLIAPDGLTWITWGLVVGLTLVMSGAIILRARLSTVH
;
A
#
# COMPACT_ATOMS: atom_id res chain seq x y z
N MET A 1 -7.83 10.13 -15.43
CA MET A 1 -6.66 10.74 -16.10
C MET A 1 -6.95 12.12 -16.63
N VAL A 2 -7.99 12.32 -17.46
CA VAL A 2 -8.35 13.66 -18.00
C VAL A 2 -8.46 14.74 -16.92
N LEU A 3 -9.20 14.48 -15.83
CA LEU A 3 -9.34 15.43 -14.71
C LEU A 3 -8.02 15.79 -14.02
N ILE A 4 -7.10 14.83 -13.90
CA ILE A 4 -5.80 15.06 -13.28
C ILE A 4 -4.94 15.94 -14.19
N VAL A 5 -4.91 15.63 -15.49
CA VAL A 5 -4.19 16.43 -16.50
C VAL A 5 -4.73 17.86 -16.55
N LEU A 6 -6.06 18.02 -16.50
CA LEU A 6 -6.69 19.33 -16.44
C LEU A 6 -6.21 20.15 -15.23
N GLN A 7 -6.12 19.54 -14.05
CA GLN A 7 -5.62 20.22 -12.86
C GLN A 7 -4.13 20.58 -12.95
N VAL A 8 -3.32 19.70 -13.57
CA VAL A 8 -1.91 19.99 -13.87
C VAL A 8 -1.76 21.18 -14.80
N ILE A 9 -2.53 21.25 -15.88
CA ILE A 9 -2.52 22.39 -16.83
C ILE A 9 -2.89 23.69 -16.12
N ARG A 10 -3.84 23.62 -15.18
CA ARG A 10 -4.24 24.76 -14.34
C ARG A 10 -3.21 25.14 -13.27
N GLY A 11 -2.14 24.35 -13.09
CA GLY A 11 -1.11 24.58 -12.08
C GLY A 11 -1.60 24.39 -10.65
N VAL A 12 -2.70 23.65 -10.43
CA VAL A 12 -3.28 23.41 -9.11
C VAL A 12 -3.29 21.92 -8.77
N ARG A 13 -3.47 21.61 -7.48
CA ARG A 13 -3.52 20.22 -7.00
C ARG A 13 -4.83 19.57 -7.44
N SER A 14 -4.76 18.29 -7.78
CA SER A 14 -5.94 17.47 -8.09
C SER A 14 -6.54 16.77 -6.87
N HIS A 15 -5.71 16.46 -5.87
CA HIS A 15 -6.13 15.83 -4.62
C HIS A 15 -6.28 16.87 -3.52
N PHE A 16 -7.31 16.70 -2.69
CA PHE A 16 -7.63 17.53 -1.52
C PHE A 16 -8.03 18.98 -1.82
N ASN A 17 -7.97 19.41 -3.08
CA ASN A 17 -8.21 20.79 -3.48
C ASN A 17 -9.72 21.09 -3.52
N VAL A 18 -10.15 21.99 -2.63
CA VAL A 18 -11.52 22.48 -2.54
C VAL A 18 -11.56 24.01 -2.57
N ALA A 19 -10.52 24.65 -3.12
CA ALA A 19 -10.37 26.10 -3.14
C ALA A 19 -11.48 26.82 -3.92
N THR A 20 -12.06 26.17 -4.93
CA THR A 20 -13.16 26.69 -5.74
C THR A 20 -14.24 25.62 -5.93
N PRO A 21 -15.49 25.99 -6.28
CA PRO A 21 -16.54 25.01 -6.58
C PRO A 21 -16.16 24.01 -7.68
N PHE A 22 -15.38 24.47 -8.67
CA PHE A 22 -14.88 23.61 -9.73
C PHE A 22 -13.82 22.61 -9.22
N ASP A 23 -12.91 23.05 -8.35
CA ASP A 23 -11.90 22.17 -7.76
C ASP A 23 -12.54 21.10 -6.86
N ASP A 24 -13.51 21.49 -6.03
CA ASP A 24 -14.28 20.57 -5.19
C ASP A 24 -15.03 19.54 -6.05
N MET A 25 -15.68 19.97 -7.14
CA MET A 25 -16.33 19.05 -8.08
C MET A 25 -15.35 18.03 -8.67
N VAL A 26 -14.18 18.49 -9.15
CA VAL A 26 -13.15 17.60 -9.71
C VAL A 26 -12.66 16.61 -8.65
N TYR A 27 -12.38 17.09 -7.44
CA TYR A 27 -11.94 16.25 -6.32
C TYR A 27 -12.98 15.19 -5.95
N ARG A 28 -14.28 15.56 -5.89
CA ARG A 28 -15.37 14.62 -5.63
C ARG A 28 -15.53 13.56 -6.70
N ILE A 29 -15.42 13.93 -7.99
CA ILE A 29 -15.49 12.96 -9.09
C ILE A 29 -14.33 11.96 -9.00
N MET A 30 -13.11 12.45 -8.70
CA MET A 30 -11.95 11.58 -8.49
C MET A 30 -12.16 10.65 -7.29
N GLY A 31 -12.64 11.16 -6.16
CA GLY A 31 -12.97 10.38 -4.97
C GLY A 31 -14.01 9.29 -5.24
N PHE A 32 -15.07 9.62 -5.97
CA PHE A 32 -16.08 8.65 -6.41
C PHE A 32 -15.46 7.55 -7.30
N GLY A 33 -14.62 7.93 -8.27
CA GLY A 33 -13.89 6.97 -9.11
C GLY A 33 -13.02 6.01 -8.28
N SER A 34 -12.29 6.53 -7.29
CA SER A 34 -11.50 5.72 -6.37
C SER A 34 -12.36 4.73 -5.56
N ALA A 35 -13.53 5.15 -5.09
CA ALA A 35 -14.47 4.28 -4.39
C ALA A 35 -15.01 3.15 -5.30
N MET A 36 -15.28 3.46 -6.58
CA MET A 36 -15.70 2.45 -7.56
C MET A 36 -14.59 1.45 -7.87
N ILE A 37 -13.33 1.89 -7.98
CA ILE A 37 -12.18 0.99 -8.14
C ILE A 37 -12.03 0.07 -6.93
N PHE A 38 -12.19 0.61 -5.71
CA PHE A 38 -12.17 -0.20 -4.49
C PHE A 38 -13.29 -1.26 -4.50
N LEU A 39 -14.51 -0.87 -4.87
CA LEU A 39 -15.64 -1.80 -4.97
C LEU A 39 -15.40 -2.88 -6.02
N ALA A 40 -14.87 -2.51 -7.19
CA ALA A 40 -14.51 -3.47 -8.23
C ALA A 40 -13.42 -4.45 -7.76
N ALA A 41 -12.41 -3.96 -7.03
CA ALA A 41 -11.39 -4.80 -6.40
C ALA A 41 -12.00 -5.77 -5.37
N PHE A 42 -12.93 -5.29 -4.53
CA PHE A 42 -13.64 -6.13 -3.57
C PHE A 42 -14.43 -7.25 -4.25
N VAL A 43 -15.22 -6.92 -5.28
CA VAL A 43 -15.99 -7.89 -6.06
C VAL A 43 -15.06 -8.90 -6.75
N THR A 44 -13.94 -8.42 -7.30
CA THR A 44 -12.90 -9.29 -7.88
C THR A 44 -12.32 -10.25 -6.84
N ALA A 45 -12.07 -9.78 -5.61
CA ALA A 45 -11.57 -10.62 -4.54
C ALA A 45 -12.56 -11.74 -4.21
N ILE A 46 -13.86 -11.44 -4.17
CA ILE A 46 -14.92 -12.43 -3.98
C ILE A 46 -14.88 -13.47 -5.11
N PHE A 47 -14.84 -13.05 -6.38
CA PHE A 47 -14.76 -14.00 -7.50
C PHE A 47 -13.52 -14.89 -7.44
N LEU A 48 -12.37 -14.34 -7.06
CA LEU A 48 -11.14 -15.10 -6.90
C LEU A 48 -11.23 -16.17 -5.80
N LEU A 49 -12.12 -16.05 -4.79
CA LEU A 49 -12.34 -17.11 -3.79
C LEU A 49 -12.95 -18.37 -4.39
N PHE A 50 -13.74 -18.23 -5.46
CA PHE A 50 -14.41 -19.33 -6.14
C PHE A 50 -13.59 -19.92 -7.30
N GLU A 51 -12.53 -19.23 -7.73
CA GLU A 51 -11.62 -19.70 -8.77
C GLU A 51 -10.81 -20.93 -8.30
N ARG A 52 -10.83 -22.01 -9.10
CA ARG A 52 -10.26 -23.32 -8.75
C ARG A 52 -9.40 -23.95 -9.85
N ARG A 53 -9.38 -23.40 -11.07
CA ARG A 53 -8.68 -23.98 -12.23
C ARG A 53 -7.22 -23.52 -12.31
N THR A 54 -6.91 -22.40 -11.68
CA THR A 54 -5.56 -21.81 -11.63
C THR A 54 -4.66 -22.57 -10.64
N ASP A 55 -3.34 -22.63 -10.91
CA ASP A 55 -2.34 -23.17 -9.99
C ASP A 55 -2.50 -22.59 -8.57
N ARG A 56 -2.33 -23.44 -7.54
CA ARG A 56 -2.64 -23.07 -6.16
C ARG A 56 -1.75 -21.93 -5.64
N ALA A 57 -0.47 -21.90 -6.02
CA ALA A 57 0.41 -20.83 -5.57
C ALA A 57 0.05 -19.50 -6.27
N LEU A 58 -0.23 -19.57 -7.57
CA LEU A 58 -0.64 -18.40 -8.35
C LEU A 58 -1.96 -17.81 -7.85
N ILE A 59 -3.00 -18.63 -7.63
CA ILE A 59 -4.30 -18.12 -7.17
C ILE A 59 -4.22 -17.51 -5.77
N TRP A 60 -3.44 -18.10 -4.85
CA TRP A 60 -3.22 -17.48 -3.54
C TRP A 60 -2.45 -16.18 -3.64
N SER A 61 -1.51 -16.06 -4.57
CA SER A 61 -0.76 -14.83 -4.77
C SER A 61 -1.62 -13.69 -5.30
N LEU A 62 -2.60 -13.99 -6.17
CA LEU A 62 -3.62 -13.04 -6.62
C LEU A 62 -4.54 -12.61 -5.48
N ARG A 63 -5.05 -13.57 -4.71
CA ARG A 63 -5.92 -13.28 -3.55
C ARG A 63 -5.24 -12.40 -2.53
N LEU A 64 -4.02 -12.77 -2.11
CA LEU A 64 -3.25 -11.98 -1.14
C LEU A 64 -2.85 -10.63 -1.71
N GLY A 65 -2.37 -10.56 -2.96
CA GLY A 65 -2.03 -9.30 -3.60
C GLY A 65 -3.19 -8.31 -3.61
N LEU A 66 -4.38 -8.79 -3.92
CA LEU A 66 -5.60 -7.99 -3.96
C LEU A 66 -6.05 -7.54 -2.56
N VAL A 67 -6.06 -8.44 -1.57
CA VAL A 67 -6.41 -8.11 -0.18
C VAL A 67 -5.44 -7.08 0.41
N ILE A 68 -4.14 -7.23 0.15
CA ILE A 68 -3.12 -6.31 0.64
C ILE A 68 -3.18 -4.97 -0.09
N MET A 69 -3.46 -4.96 -1.39
CA MET A 69 -3.74 -3.74 -2.14
C MET A 69 -4.90 -2.97 -1.52
N MET A 70 -5.99 -3.65 -1.17
CA MET A 70 -7.12 -3.03 -0.48
C MET A 70 -6.75 -2.48 0.90
N PHE A 71 -5.88 -3.19 1.65
CA PHE A 71 -5.31 -2.65 2.89
C PHE A 71 -4.46 -1.39 2.64
N GLY A 72 -3.67 -1.36 1.56
CA GLY A 72 -2.96 -0.15 1.12
C GLY A 72 -3.91 1.00 0.75
N MET A 73 -5.05 0.71 0.13
CA MET A 73 -6.09 1.71 -0.17
C MET A 73 -6.67 2.34 1.10
N PHE A 74 -6.72 1.61 2.23
CA PHE A 74 -7.14 2.16 3.52
C PHE A 74 -6.32 3.39 3.95
N ALA A 75 -5.00 3.37 3.72
CA ALA A 75 -4.15 4.54 3.99
C ALA A 75 -4.56 5.77 3.16
N GLY A 76 -5.09 5.57 1.95
CA GLY A 76 -5.65 6.64 1.12
C GLY A 76 -6.87 7.31 1.77
N PHE A 77 -7.74 6.54 2.42
CA PHE A 77 -8.88 7.09 3.16
C PHE A 77 -8.42 7.96 4.33
N LEU A 78 -7.39 7.55 5.06
CA LEU A 78 -6.83 8.37 6.14
C LEU A 78 -6.36 9.74 5.62
N MET A 79 -5.79 9.81 4.42
CA MET A 79 -5.32 11.09 3.86
C MET A 79 -6.47 12.06 3.53
N THR A 80 -7.67 11.54 3.28
CA THR A 80 -8.85 12.37 2.99
C THR A 80 -9.50 12.97 4.23
N GLN A 81 -9.11 12.53 5.42
CA GLN A 81 -9.67 13.04 6.67
C GLN A 81 -9.14 14.43 6.99
N ALA A 82 -10.03 15.32 7.42
CA ALA A 82 -9.64 16.66 7.85
C ALA A 82 -8.72 16.58 9.06
N THR A 83 -7.61 17.31 9.03
CA THR A 83 -6.78 17.55 10.21
C THR A 83 -7.56 18.36 11.25
N GLN A 84 -7.14 18.26 12.52
CA GLN A 84 -7.75 19.04 13.59
C GLN A 84 -7.72 20.56 13.31
N ALA A 85 -6.63 21.06 12.72
CA ALA A 85 -6.49 22.46 12.36
C ALA A 85 -7.50 22.89 11.27
N GLN A 86 -7.71 22.05 10.25
CA GLN A 86 -8.71 22.28 9.21
C GLN A 86 -10.13 22.27 9.79
N LEU A 87 -10.43 21.35 10.70
CA LEU A 87 -11.75 21.26 11.34
C LEU A 87 -12.05 22.47 12.23
N VAL A 88 -11.07 22.94 13.01
CA VAL A 88 -11.19 24.17 13.81
C VAL A 88 -11.43 25.39 12.92
N ALA A 89 -10.66 25.53 11.82
CA ALA A 89 -10.86 26.61 10.87
C ALA A 89 -12.26 26.57 10.24
N TYR A 90 -12.72 25.37 9.86
CA TYR A 90 -14.06 25.15 9.31
C TYR A 90 -15.16 25.55 10.28
N HIS A 91 -15.08 25.16 11.55
CA HIS A 91 -16.05 25.56 12.58
C HIS A 91 -16.00 27.06 12.89
N ALA A 92 -14.86 27.72 12.67
CA ALA A 92 -14.72 29.17 12.76
C ALA A 92 -15.22 29.93 11.51
N GLY A 93 -15.86 29.25 10.56
CA GLY A 93 -16.41 29.85 9.34
C GLY A 93 -15.40 30.05 8.20
N HIS A 94 -14.17 29.55 8.34
CA HIS A 94 -13.17 29.59 7.28
C HIS A 94 -13.26 28.33 6.43
N LEU A 95 -13.28 28.46 5.11
CA LEU A 95 -13.19 27.33 4.19
C LEU A 95 -11.72 27.12 3.83
N PRO A 96 -11.00 26.15 4.44
CA PRO A 96 -9.63 25.89 4.03
C PRO A 96 -9.63 25.40 2.58
N PRO A 97 -8.73 25.91 1.72
CA PRO A 97 -8.68 25.53 0.30
C PRO A 97 -8.24 24.07 0.08
N ILE A 98 -7.81 23.40 1.15
CA ILE A 98 -7.33 22.02 1.17
C ILE A 98 -8.04 21.28 2.30
N PHE A 99 -8.60 20.11 2.01
CA PHE A 99 -9.22 19.21 2.96
C PHE A 99 -8.58 17.82 2.88
N GLY A 100 -7.97 17.39 3.98
CA GLY A 100 -7.09 16.22 4.00
C GLY A 100 -5.64 16.61 4.24
N ALA A 101 -4.81 15.60 4.53
CA ALA A 101 -3.37 15.72 4.63
C ALA A 101 -2.71 14.36 4.42
N HIS A 102 -1.51 14.33 3.87
CA HIS A 102 -0.75 13.07 3.77
C HIS A 102 0.44 13.02 4.73
N SER A 103 0.95 14.17 5.18
CA SER A 103 2.01 14.26 6.15
C SER A 103 1.47 14.26 7.58
N VAL A 104 2.21 13.63 8.48
CA VAL A 104 1.84 13.46 9.89
C VAL A 104 2.93 14.07 10.76
N GLY A 105 2.53 14.86 11.75
CA GLY A 105 3.44 15.59 12.65
C GLY A 105 4.05 16.85 12.03
N VAL A 106 3.86 17.09 10.74
CA VAL A 106 4.32 18.29 10.01
C VAL A 106 3.29 18.72 8.97
N PRO A 107 3.27 20.01 8.56
CA PRO A 107 2.42 20.47 7.47
C PRO A 107 2.77 19.85 6.11
N ASP A 108 1.76 19.61 5.27
CA ASP A 108 1.95 19.25 3.87
C ASP A 108 2.67 20.38 3.10
N GLY A 109 3.46 20.01 2.10
CA GLY A 109 4.20 20.96 1.25
C GLY A 109 5.59 21.35 1.76
N GLY A 110 6.05 20.77 2.86
CA GLY A 110 7.44 20.88 3.32
C GLY A 110 8.45 20.10 2.44
N PRO A 111 9.73 20.03 2.87
CA PRO A 111 10.76 19.28 2.17
C PRO A 111 10.36 17.82 1.93
N GLY A 112 10.66 17.31 0.73
CA GLY A 112 10.31 15.96 0.34
C GLY A 112 11.35 15.30 -0.55
N LEU A 113 11.30 13.98 -0.64
CA LEU A 113 12.18 13.20 -1.52
C LEU A 113 12.02 13.64 -2.98
N PRO A 114 13.10 13.70 -3.78
CA PRO A 114 13.01 13.99 -5.20
C PRO A 114 12.04 13.04 -5.91
N PHE A 115 11.26 13.57 -6.86
CA PHE A 115 10.24 12.88 -7.66
C PHE A 115 9.01 12.34 -6.90
N LEU A 116 9.20 11.77 -5.71
CA LEU A 116 8.12 11.19 -4.90
C LEU A 116 7.40 12.23 -4.04
N GLY A 117 8.14 13.25 -3.60
CA GLY A 117 7.66 14.31 -2.72
C GLY A 117 7.33 13.84 -1.29
N TRP A 118 7.69 12.61 -0.91
CA TRP A 118 7.44 12.08 0.45
C TRP A 118 8.21 12.88 1.50
N SER A 119 7.56 13.22 2.60
CA SER A 119 8.14 14.09 3.64
C SER A 119 9.47 13.55 4.17
N THR A 120 10.48 14.42 4.21
CA THR A 120 11.79 14.12 4.81
C THR A 120 11.90 14.58 6.26
N THR A 121 10.85 15.22 6.79
CA THR A 121 10.86 15.84 8.12
C THR A 121 9.79 15.28 9.06
N GLY A 122 8.80 14.56 8.54
CA GLY A 122 7.76 13.89 9.33
C GLY A 122 7.22 12.64 8.66
N GLY A 123 6.14 12.11 9.22
CA GLY A 123 5.44 10.93 8.69
C GLY A 123 4.79 11.21 7.35
N ASP A 124 4.67 10.20 6.50
CA ASP A 124 4.00 10.31 5.21
C ASP A 124 3.18 9.06 4.87
N LEU A 125 1.87 9.20 4.90
CA LEU A 125 0.92 8.11 4.66
C LEU A 125 1.03 7.58 3.22
N ARG A 126 1.52 8.38 2.27
CA ARG A 126 1.65 7.97 0.85
C ARG A 126 2.58 6.79 0.68
N ILE A 127 3.55 6.60 1.57
CA ILE A 127 4.52 5.51 1.49
C ILE A 127 3.80 4.18 1.70
N ALA A 128 3.06 4.04 2.81
CA ALA A 128 2.29 2.84 3.10
C ALA A 128 1.21 2.58 2.04
N HIS A 129 0.54 3.64 1.57
CA HIS A 129 -0.43 3.54 0.48
C HIS A 129 0.22 3.01 -0.80
N PHE A 130 1.32 3.63 -1.25
CA PHE A 130 2.05 3.25 -2.46
C PHE A 130 2.53 1.80 -2.38
N VAL A 131 3.22 1.42 -1.31
CA VAL A 131 3.72 0.05 -1.14
C VAL A 131 2.55 -0.92 -1.07
N GLY A 132 1.50 -0.62 -0.31
CA GLY A 132 0.31 -1.47 -0.24
C GLY A 132 -0.34 -1.72 -1.60
N LEU A 133 -0.53 -0.66 -2.41
CA LEU A 133 -1.07 -0.78 -3.76
C LEU A 133 -0.24 -1.71 -4.66
N HIS A 134 1.09 -1.72 -4.48
CA HIS A 134 1.99 -2.51 -5.31
C HIS A 134 1.99 -4.02 -4.99
N ALA A 135 1.25 -4.45 -3.95
CA ALA A 135 1.11 -5.86 -3.61
C ALA A 135 0.49 -6.68 -4.75
N LEU A 136 -0.41 -6.08 -5.55
CA LEU A 136 -1.06 -6.73 -6.69
C LEU A 136 -0.11 -6.93 -7.88
N GLN A 137 1.03 -6.24 -7.91
CA GLN A 137 2.09 -6.47 -8.89
C GLN A 137 3.09 -7.50 -8.34
N VAL A 138 3.50 -7.32 -7.08
CA VAL A 138 4.58 -8.12 -6.47
C VAL A 138 4.16 -9.56 -6.21
N LEU A 139 3.00 -9.80 -5.58
CA LEU A 139 2.61 -11.16 -5.20
C LEU A 139 2.24 -12.01 -6.42
N PRO A 140 1.42 -11.55 -7.39
CA PRO A 140 1.19 -12.31 -8.61
C PRO A 140 2.45 -12.61 -9.40
N PHE A 141 3.41 -11.67 -9.44
CA PHE A 141 4.72 -11.94 -10.02
C PHE A 141 5.46 -13.05 -9.28
N LEU A 142 5.45 -13.06 -7.94
CA LEU A 142 6.01 -14.15 -7.14
C LEU A 142 5.31 -15.49 -7.42
N GLY A 143 3.97 -15.52 -7.45
CA GLY A 143 3.20 -16.74 -7.72
C GLY A 143 3.52 -17.31 -9.11
N TRP A 144 3.58 -16.44 -10.12
CA TRP A 144 4.03 -16.80 -11.46
C TRP A 144 5.47 -17.30 -11.46
N PHE A 145 6.39 -16.60 -10.81
CA PHE A 145 7.80 -16.98 -10.73
C PHE A 145 7.98 -18.37 -10.11
N LEU A 146 7.25 -18.69 -9.03
CA LEU A 146 7.26 -20.00 -8.38
C LEU A 146 6.62 -21.11 -9.23
N SER A 147 5.81 -20.76 -10.23
CA SER A 147 5.21 -21.72 -11.17
C SER A 147 6.16 -22.15 -12.30
N VAL A 148 7.20 -21.36 -12.58
CA VAL A 148 8.18 -21.63 -13.64
C VAL A 148 8.92 -22.96 -13.39
N GLN A 149 9.28 -23.68 -14.47
CA GLN A 149 9.90 -25.02 -14.43
C GLN A 149 11.09 -25.15 -13.47
N ARG A 150 11.91 -24.10 -13.34
CA ARG A 150 13.08 -24.07 -12.45
C ARG A 150 12.72 -24.34 -10.97
N PHE A 151 11.48 -24.06 -10.56
CA PHE A 151 11.00 -24.26 -9.20
C PHE A 151 10.10 -25.49 -9.05
N GLN A 152 10.05 -26.41 -10.03
CA GLN A 152 9.30 -27.67 -9.92
C GLN A 152 9.85 -28.63 -8.87
N ARG A 153 11.05 -28.39 -8.36
CA ARG A 153 11.58 -29.08 -7.17
C ARG A 153 10.81 -28.75 -5.89
N LEU A 154 10.11 -27.61 -5.85
CA LEU A 154 9.23 -27.25 -4.73
C LEU A 154 7.87 -27.90 -4.93
N SER A 155 7.39 -28.61 -3.91
CA SER A 155 6.02 -29.13 -3.90
C SER A 155 5.00 -27.99 -3.93
N THR A 156 3.79 -28.27 -4.40
CA THR A 156 2.69 -27.28 -4.40
C THR A 156 2.47 -26.69 -3.01
N GLY A 157 2.58 -27.51 -1.95
CA GLY A 157 2.47 -27.04 -0.56
C GLY A 157 3.56 -26.05 -0.17
N GLN A 158 4.81 -26.30 -0.59
CA GLN A 158 5.94 -25.39 -0.32
C GLN A 158 5.81 -24.06 -1.07
N ARG A 159 5.36 -24.09 -2.33
CA ARG A 159 5.12 -22.86 -3.11
C ARG A 159 4.01 -22.01 -2.49
N VAL A 160 2.91 -22.64 -2.09
CA VAL A 160 1.82 -21.96 -1.38
C VAL A 160 2.31 -21.39 -0.05
N ALA A 161 3.10 -22.15 0.71
CA ALA A 161 3.69 -21.68 1.97
C ALA A 161 4.58 -20.44 1.74
N LEU A 162 5.43 -20.43 0.70
CA LEU A 162 6.25 -19.25 0.35
C LEU A 162 5.38 -18.04 0.00
N VAL A 163 4.33 -18.22 -0.80
CA VAL A 163 3.39 -17.13 -1.14
C VAL A 163 2.75 -16.54 0.12
N TRP A 164 2.32 -17.39 1.06
CA TRP A 164 1.75 -16.94 2.33
C TRP A 164 2.77 -16.27 3.23
N THR A 165 3.97 -16.86 3.40
CA THR A 165 5.04 -16.28 4.21
C THR A 165 5.44 -14.90 3.69
N ILE A 166 5.64 -14.76 2.38
CA ILE A 166 6.00 -13.48 1.77
C ILE A 166 4.82 -12.52 1.82
N GLY A 167 3.59 -12.98 1.60
CA GLY A 167 2.38 -12.16 1.72
C GLY A 167 2.17 -11.59 3.12
N LEU A 168 2.36 -12.40 4.16
CA LEU A 168 2.30 -11.95 5.56
C LEU A 168 3.44 -10.98 5.89
N GLY A 169 4.66 -11.24 5.40
CA GLY A 169 5.77 -10.30 5.50
C GLY A 169 5.45 -8.96 4.83
N TYR A 170 4.78 -8.98 3.67
CA TYR A 170 4.36 -7.78 2.95
C TYR A 170 3.29 -7.01 3.72
N VAL A 171 2.30 -7.68 4.32
CA VAL A 171 1.34 -7.04 5.24
C VAL A 171 2.07 -6.38 6.41
N GLY A 172 3.02 -7.08 7.03
CA GLY A 172 3.84 -6.53 8.12
C GLY A 172 4.64 -5.31 7.68
N LEU A 173 5.18 -5.31 6.46
CA LEU A 173 5.88 -4.16 5.88
C LEU A 173 4.93 -2.97 5.70
N VAL A 174 3.79 -3.16 5.05
CA VAL A 174 2.80 -2.08 4.84
C VAL A 174 2.28 -1.54 6.17
N GLY A 175 1.95 -2.43 7.12
CA GLY A 175 1.48 -2.06 8.45
C GLY A 175 2.54 -1.30 9.26
N SER A 176 3.79 -1.73 9.21
CA SER A 176 4.89 -1.03 9.90
C SER A 176 5.23 0.31 9.26
N LEU A 177 5.14 0.46 7.93
CA LEU A 177 5.25 1.74 7.25
C LEU A 177 4.11 2.69 7.64
N LEU A 178 2.87 2.18 7.70
CA LEU A 178 1.73 2.99 8.12
C LEU A 178 1.88 3.44 9.58
N TRP A 179 2.25 2.52 10.46
CA TRP A 179 2.49 2.81 11.87
C TRP A 179 3.65 3.79 12.07
N GLN A 180 4.73 3.67 11.29
CA GLN A 180 5.84 4.61 11.28
C GLN A 180 5.40 6.01 10.85
N ALA A 181 4.61 6.11 9.78
CA ALA A 181 4.06 7.38 9.33
C ALA A 181 3.11 8.00 10.39
N LEU A 182 2.25 7.20 11.02
CA LEU A 182 1.31 7.67 12.05
C LEU A 182 2.01 8.18 13.32
N ARG A 183 3.26 7.76 13.58
CA ARG A 183 4.11 8.34 14.65
C ARG A 183 4.77 9.66 14.25
N GLY A 184 4.47 10.18 13.05
CA GLY A 184 5.04 11.44 12.56
C GLY A 184 6.52 11.37 12.23
N GLN A 185 7.06 10.18 11.98
CA GLN A 185 8.48 9.98 11.76
C GLN A 185 8.83 10.03 10.27
N SER A 186 9.98 10.60 9.92
CA SER A 186 10.46 10.53 8.54
C SER A 186 11.02 9.15 8.17
N LEU A 187 10.74 8.72 6.94
CA LEU A 187 11.28 7.48 6.36
C LEU A 187 12.81 7.46 6.35
N ILE A 188 13.46 8.62 6.17
CA ILE A 188 14.91 8.74 6.06
C ILE A 188 15.60 9.02 7.40
N ALA A 189 14.83 9.22 8.47
CA ALA A 189 15.33 9.36 9.83
C ALA A 189 14.53 8.47 10.82
N PRO A 190 14.47 7.14 10.61
CA PRO A 190 13.77 6.23 11.50
C PRO A 190 14.54 6.01 12.81
N ASP A 191 13.80 5.88 13.90
CA ASP A 191 14.34 5.58 15.23
C ASP A 191 14.69 4.09 15.38
N GLY A 192 15.34 3.75 16.50
CA GLY A 192 15.73 2.37 16.80
C GLY A 192 14.56 1.39 16.85
N LEU A 193 13.40 1.82 17.38
CA LEU A 193 12.22 0.97 17.45
C LEU A 193 11.71 0.59 16.05
N THR A 194 11.72 1.55 15.13
CA THR A 194 11.36 1.37 13.70
C THR A 194 12.29 0.40 13.01
N TRP A 195 13.60 0.58 13.21
CA TRP A 195 14.61 -0.33 12.68
C TRP A 195 14.41 -1.75 13.19
N ILE A 196 14.14 -1.92 14.49
CA ILE A 196 13.85 -3.22 15.08
C ILE A 196 12.58 -3.83 14.46
N THR A 197 11.50 -3.06 14.33
CA THR A 197 10.25 -3.55 13.73
C THR A 197 10.46 -4.01 12.29
N TRP A 198 11.11 -3.21 11.45
CA TRP A 198 11.41 -3.59 10.06
C TRP A 198 12.35 -4.78 9.99
N GLY A 199 13.38 -4.80 10.84
CA GLY A 199 14.33 -5.92 10.97
C GLY A 199 13.64 -7.22 11.35
N LEU A 200 12.67 -7.18 12.28
CA LEU A 200 11.88 -8.35 12.66
C LEU A 200 10.98 -8.82 11.52
N VAL A 201 10.26 -7.91 10.85
CA VAL A 201 9.39 -8.26 9.72
C VAL A 201 10.20 -8.93 8.60
N VAL A 202 11.31 -8.31 8.19
CA VAL A 202 12.18 -8.84 7.13
C VAL A 202 12.88 -10.13 7.58
N GLY A 203 13.47 -10.13 8.77
CA GLY A 203 14.20 -11.26 9.33
C GLY A 203 13.33 -12.51 9.45
N LEU A 204 12.14 -12.39 10.03
CA LEU A 204 11.20 -13.51 10.14
C LEU A 204 10.76 -14.02 8.75
N THR A 205 10.47 -13.11 7.81
CA THR A 205 10.06 -13.49 6.45
C THR A 205 11.17 -14.28 5.74
N LEU A 206 12.42 -13.83 5.85
CA LEU A 206 13.59 -14.48 5.25
C LEU A 206 13.89 -15.83 5.91
N VAL A 207 13.91 -15.90 7.24
CA VAL A 207 14.17 -17.15 7.98
C VAL A 207 13.13 -18.20 7.65
N MET A 208 11.84 -17.85 7.67
CA MET A 208 10.77 -18.78 7.36
C MET A 208 10.80 -19.24 5.90
N SER A 209 11.06 -18.33 4.97
CA SER A 209 11.20 -18.68 3.55
C SER A 209 12.42 -19.58 3.30
N GLY A 210 13.54 -19.29 3.95
CA GLY A 210 14.76 -20.11 3.92
C GLY A 210 14.53 -21.51 4.46
N ALA A 211 13.82 -21.64 5.58
CA ALA A 211 13.46 -22.94 6.16
C ALA A 211 12.59 -23.78 5.22
N ILE A 212 11.60 -23.16 4.55
CA ILE A 212 10.76 -23.85 3.55
C ILE A 212 11.60 -24.38 2.39
N ILE A 213 12.52 -23.57 1.86
CA ILE A 213 13.39 -23.94 0.74
C ILE A 213 14.41 -25.00 1.15
N LEU A 214 15.02 -24.89 2.33
CA LEU A 214 16.00 -25.84 2.82
C LEU A 214 15.36 -27.22 3.03
N ARG A 215 14.17 -27.27 3.63
CA ARG A 215 13.42 -28.51 3.82
C ARG A 215 13.13 -29.20 2.48
N ALA A 216 12.84 -28.43 1.43
CA ALA A 216 12.62 -28.97 0.08
C ALA A 216 13.87 -29.65 -0.48
N ARG A 217 15.05 -29.07 -0.27
CA ARG A 217 16.33 -29.65 -0.71
C ARG A 217 16.65 -30.95 0.01
N LEU A 218 16.40 -31.01 1.32
CA LEU A 218 16.67 -32.20 2.12
C LEU A 218 15.72 -33.35 1.77
N SER A 219 14.46 -33.06 1.42
CA SER A 219 13.49 -34.08 1.01
C SER A 219 13.75 -34.71 -0.36
N THR A 220 14.63 -34.15 -1.19
CA THR A 220 14.97 -34.69 -2.52
C THR A 220 16.18 -35.62 -2.54
N VAL A 221 16.81 -35.86 -1.37
CA VAL A 221 18.04 -36.66 -1.23
C VAL A 221 17.77 -38.11 -0.79
N HIS A 222 16.50 -38.47 -0.53
CA HIS A 222 16.03 -39.82 -0.24
C HIS A 222 15.16 -40.34 -1.37
#